data_AF-A0AAP0K0X5-F1
#
_entry.id   AF-A0AAP0K0X5-F1
#
_cell.length_a   1.000
_cell.length_b   1.000
_cell.length_c   1.000
_cell.angle_alpha   90.00
_cell.angle_beta   90.00
_cell.angle_gamma   90.00
#
_symmetry.space_group_name_H-M   'P 1'
#
loop_
_entity.id
_entity.type
_entity.pdbx_description
1 polymer ?
#
loop_
_entity_poly.entity_id
_entity_poly.type
_entity_poly.pdbx_seq_one_letter_code
_entity_poly.pdbx_strand_id
1 'polypeptide(L)' 'MSKVALNAYTRILAQKYPSWSINCVNPGWVQTDMTDHMGILTAEEGARGPVMLALLDGLSGCFFDQKELSTF' A
#
# COMPACT_ATOMS: atom_id res chain seq x y z
N MET A 1 -2.39 12.72 8.90
CA MET A 1 -3.79 12.86 8.41
C MET A 1 -3.97 12.44 6.95
N SER A 2 -3.16 12.90 6.00
CA SER A 2 -3.33 12.56 4.57
C SER A 2 -3.39 11.06 4.27
N LYS A 3 -2.51 10.25 4.88
CA LYS A 3 -2.48 8.79 4.67
C LYS A 3 -3.65 8.05 5.33
N VAL A 4 -4.13 8.53 6.47
CA VAL A 4 -5.36 8.00 7.10
C VAL A 4 -6.56 8.24 6.18
N ALA A 5 -6.68 9.44 5.61
CA ALA A 5 -7.73 9.76 4.65
C ALA A 5 -7.63 8.89 3.38
N LEU A 6 -6.42 8.62 2.88
CA LEU A 6 -6.20 7.74 1.73
C LEU A 6 -6.63 6.27 2.02
N ASN A 7 -6.30 5.75 3.21
CA ASN A 7 -6.73 4.41 3.62
C ASN A 7 -8.27 4.32 3.69
N ALA A 8 -8.93 5.33 4.27
CA ALA A 8 -10.39 5.41 4.30
C ALA A 8 -10.99 5.49 2.89
N TYR A 9 -10.41 6.31 2.02
CA TYR A 9 -10.87 6.46 0.64
C TYR A 9 -10.74 5.17 -0.18
N THR A 10 -9.68 4.40 0.06
CA THR A 10 -9.48 3.08 -0.56
C THR A 10 -10.61 2.12 -0.21
N ARG A 11 -11.07 2.10 1.05
CA ARG A 11 -12.24 1.31 1.47
C ARG A 11 -13.53 1.74 0.75
N ILE A 12 -13.73 3.05 0.60
CA ILE A 12 -14.88 3.61 -0.14
C ILE A 12 -14.82 3.18 -1.62
N LEU A 13 -13.65 3.27 -2.24
CA LEU A 13 -13.46 2.88 -3.64
C LEU A 13 -13.68 1.38 -3.86
N ALA A 14 -13.16 0.54 -2.97
CA ALA A 14 -13.36 -0.91 -3.03
C ALA A 14 -14.85 -1.29 -2.96
N GLN A 15 -15.64 -0.61 -2.11
CA GLN A 15 -17.09 -0.79 -2.05
C GLN A 15 -17.80 -0.28 -3.32
N LYS A 16 -17.32 0.83 -3.90
CA LYS A 16 -17.90 1.42 -5.10
C LYS A 16 -17.63 0.59 -6.36
N TYR A 17 -16.48 -0.08 -6.43
CA TYR A 17 -16.04 -0.85 -7.58
C TYR A 17 -15.68 -2.29 -7.17
N PRO A 18 -16.70 -3.15 -6.92
CA PRO A 18 -16.48 -4.50 -6.38
C PRO A 18 -15.73 -5.45 -7.33
N SER A 19 -15.64 -5.11 -8.61
CA SER A 19 -14.87 -5.88 -9.61
C SER A 19 -13.40 -5.47 -9.70
N TRP A 20 -12.94 -4.47 -8.93
CA TRP A 20 -11.56 -3.98 -8.95
C TRP A 20 -10.83 -4.34 -7.64
N SER A 21 -9.57 -4.73 -7.77
CA SER A 21 -8.64 -4.86 -6.63
C SER A 21 -8.08 -3.50 -6.24
N ILE A 22 -8.58 -2.91 -5.15
CA ILE A 22 -8.19 -1.58 -4.70
C ILE A 22 -7.70 -1.68 -3.25
N ASN A 23 -6.40 -1.54 -3.03
CA ASN A 23 -5.78 -1.73 -1.72
C ASN A 23 -4.81 -0.58 -1.40
N CYS A 24 -4.49 -0.42 -0.11
CA CYS A 24 -3.43 0.47 0.36
C CYS A 24 -2.23 -0.33 0.86
N VAL A 25 -1.04 0.24 0.73
CA VAL A 25 0.20 -0.38 1.21
C VAL A 25 1.13 0.67 1.82
N ASN A 26 1.71 0.32 2.95
CA ASN A 26 2.91 0.96 3.48
C ASN A 26 4.14 0.24 2.90
N PRO A 27 5.00 0.91 2.11
CA PRO A 27 6.19 0.27 1.54
C PRO A 27 7.32 0.07 2.56
N GLY A 28 7.15 0.52 3.81
CA GLY A 28 8.18 0.55 4.83
C GLY A 28 9.03 1.83 4.76
N TRP A 29 10.17 1.83 5.47
CA TRP A 29 11.07 2.98 5.51
C TRP A 29 12.15 2.86 4.42
N VAL A 30 11.85 3.45 3.25
CA VAL A 30 12.61 3.29 2.01
C VAL A 30 13.62 4.42 1.79
N GLN A 31 14.81 4.11 1.29
CA GLN A 31 15.85 5.05 0.87
C GLN A 31 15.43 5.83 -0.37
N THR A 32 14.88 7.02 -0.17
CA THR A 32 14.45 7.94 -1.23
C THR A 32 14.72 9.37 -0.80
N ASP A 33 14.59 10.33 -1.71
CA ASP A 33 14.72 11.76 -1.40
C ASP A 33 13.75 12.18 -0.29
N MET A 34 12.56 11.56 -0.18
CA MET A 34 11.59 11.83 0.88
C MET A 34 12.13 11.50 2.29
N THR A 35 13.04 10.54 2.38
CA THR A 35 13.67 10.10 3.64
C THR A 35 15.12 10.59 3.75
N ASP A 36 15.56 11.51 2.89
CA ASP A 36 16.94 11.98 2.80
C ASP A 36 17.94 10.80 2.65
N HIS A 37 17.51 9.76 1.94
CA HIS A 37 18.22 8.48 1.78
C HIS A 37 18.53 7.73 3.09
N MET A 38 17.88 8.06 4.21
CA MET A 38 18.12 7.44 5.52
C MET A 38 17.34 6.13 5.75
N GLY A 39 16.49 5.71 4.81
CA GLY A 39 15.72 4.47 4.92
C GLY A 39 16.57 3.20 5.12
N ILE A 40 15.97 2.14 5.66
CA ILE A 40 16.61 0.83 5.81
C ILE A 40 16.36 -0.10 4.62
N LEU A 41 15.36 0.20 3.80
CA LEU A 41 15.00 -0.56 2.60
C LEU A 41 15.49 0.17 1.35
N THR A 42 15.98 -0.57 0.36
CA THR A 42 16.19 -0.05 -0.99
C THR A 42 14.84 0.25 -1.68
N ALA A 43 14.86 1.07 -2.73
CA ALA A 43 13.67 1.34 -3.55
C ALA A 43 13.07 0.05 -4.14
N GLU A 44 13.91 -0.90 -4.54
CA GLU A 44 13.46 -2.21 -5.04
C GLU A 44 12.73 -3.01 -3.96
N GLU A 45 13.26 -3.06 -2.74
CA GLU A 45 12.63 -3.76 -1.61
C GLU A 45 11.30 -3.11 -1.21
N GLY A 46 11.24 -1.78 -1.16
CA GLY A 46 10.02 -1.03 -0.89
C GLY A 46 8.94 -1.20 -1.97
N ALA A 47 9.32 -1.46 -3.22
CA ALA A 47 8.39 -1.65 -4.33
C ALA A 47 7.68 -3.02 -4.31
N ARG A 48 8.19 -4.01 -3.56
CA ARG A 48 7.65 -5.38 -3.55
C ARG A 48 6.18 -5.45 -3.15
N GLY A 49 5.78 -4.73 -2.11
CA GLY A 49 4.39 -4.66 -1.65
C GLY A 49 3.45 -4.07 -2.71
N PRO A 50 3.69 -2.84 -3.20
CA PRO A 50 2.92 -2.25 -4.30
C PRO A 50 2.82 -3.13 -5.54
N VAL A 51 3.93 -3.74 -6.00
CA VAL A 51 3.94 -4.61 -7.18
C VAL A 51 3.13 -5.89 -6.94
N MET A 52 3.24 -6.50 -5.75
CA MET A 52 2.42 -7.65 -5.38
C MET A 52 0.92 -7.32 -5.48
N LEU A 53 0.49 -6.19 -4.95
CA LEU A 53 -0.92 -5.78 -4.98
C LEU A 53 -1.42 -5.39 -6.37
N ALA A 54 -0.55 -4.86 -7.23
CA ALA A 54 -0.89 -4.57 -8.62
C ALA A 54 -1.13 -5.84 -9.46
N LEU A 55 -0.51 -6.96 -9.07
CA LEU A 55 -0.64 -8.27 -9.72
C LEU A 55 -1.70 -9.16 -9.05
N LEU A 56 -2.20 -8.79 -7.88
CA LEU A 56 -3.17 -9.57 -7.11
C LEU A 56 -4.61 -9.30 -7.58
N ASP A 57 -5.36 -10.37 -7.80
CA ASP A 57 -6.78 -10.30 -8.15
C ASP A 57 -7.67 -10.75 -6.98
N GLY A 58 -8.88 -10.19 -6.90
CA GLY A 58 -9.94 -10.60 -5.97
C GLY A 58 -9.86 -10.05 -4.53
N LEU A 59 -8.72 -9.54 -4.07
CA LEU A 59 -8.61 -8.90 -2.76
C LEU A 59 -8.73 -7.37 -2.89
N SER A 60 -9.63 -6.76 -2.13
CA SER A 60 -9.93 -5.32 -2.23
C SER A 60 -10.35 -4.73 -0.88
N GLY A 61 -10.06 -3.45 -0.67
CA GLY A 61 -10.40 -2.70 0.55
C GLY A 61 -9.46 -2.93 1.73
N CYS A 62 -8.32 -3.58 1.51
CA CYS A 62 -7.37 -3.94 2.55
C CYS A 62 -6.20 -2.95 2.68
N PHE A 63 -5.56 -2.98 3.84
CA PHE A 63 -4.30 -2.29 4.11
C PHE A 63 -3.19 -3.32 4.32
N PHE A 64 -2.04 -3.07 3.70
CA PHE A 64 -0.86 -3.91 3.79
C PHE A 64 0.31 -3.16 4.42
N ASP A 65 1.01 -3.81 5.34
CA ASP A 65 2.33 -3.38 5.78
C ASP A 65 3.39 -4.19 5.04
N GLN A 66 4.04 -3.55 4.08
CA GLN A 66 4.89 -4.17 3.07
C GLN A 66 4.12 -5.25 2.29
N LYS A 67 4.30 -6.54 2.63
CA LYS A 67 3.62 -7.66 1.98
C LYS A 67 2.57 -8.33 2.88
N GLU A 68 2.49 -7.91 4.15
CA GLU A 68 1.63 -8.55 5.15
C GLU A 68 0.30 -7.81 5.25
N LEU A 69 -0.80 -8.55 5.29
CA LEU A 69 -2.12 -7.99 5.53
C LEU A 69 -2.18 -7.45 6.97
N SER A 70 -2.72 -6.24 7.12
CA SER A 70 -2.76 -5.54 8.40
C SER A 70 -4.17 -5.03 8.73
N THR A 71 -4.45 -4.85 10.02
CA THR A 71 -5.80 -4.58 10.55
C THR A 71 -6.15 -3.09 10.65
N PHE A 72 -5.21 -2.20 10.30
CA PHE A 72 -5.40 -0.74 10.34
C PHE A 72 -6.25 -0.23 9.16
#